data_AF-A0A522PDP4-F1
#
_entry.id   AF-A0A522PDP4-F1
#
_cell.length_a   1.000
_cell.length_b   1.000
_cell.length_c   1.000
_cell.angle_alpha   90.00
_cell.angle_beta   90.00
_cell.angle_gamma   90.00
#
_symmetry.space_group_name_H-M   'P 1'
#
loop_
_entity.id
_entity.type
_entity.pdbx_description
1 polymer ?
#
loop_
_entity_poly.entity_id
_entity_poly.type
_entity_poly.pdbx_seq_one_letter_code
_entity_poly.pdbx_strand_id
1 'polypeptide(L)'
;MTRTQDTVGLGADDPDVFAYARKEDRVLMTFNCRDFRVLADAEPDHPGLLLVYQNKAHSDMRTAGIVSAVGNIWQTYANGVRGMILTLNDFQWQNTSPEQSRISPARG
;
A
#
# COMPACT_ATOMS: atom_id res chain seq x y z
N MET A 1 -9.61 -19.46 -0.47
CA MET A 1 -8.78 -18.47 -1.19
C MET A 1 -7.33 -18.84 -0.98
N THR A 2 -6.66 -19.32 -2.03
CA THR A 2 -5.25 -19.73 -1.98
C THR A 2 -4.39 -18.48 -2.09
N ARG A 3 -3.59 -18.19 -1.06
CA ARG A 3 -2.61 -17.10 -1.08
C ARG A 3 -1.45 -17.55 -1.96
N THR A 4 -1.40 -17.09 -3.20
CA THR A 4 -0.24 -17.32 -4.08
C THR A 4 0.85 -16.32 -3.71
N GLN A 5 1.94 -16.81 -3.13
CA GLN A 5 3.19 -16.06 -3.01
C GLN A 5 4.02 -16.38 -4.25
N ASP A 6 3.94 -15.52 -5.25
CA ASP A 6 4.85 -15.59 -6.39
C ASP A 6 6.23 -15.12 -5.89
N THR A 7 7.28 -15.93 -6.09
CA THR A 7 8.67 -15.58 -5.73
C THR A 7 9.29 -14.54 -6.66
N VAL A 8 8.49 -13.99 -7.58
CA VAL A 8 8.90 -13.02 -8.59
C VAL A 8 9.20 -11.68 -7.91
N GLY A 9 10.49 -11.32 -7.86
CA GLY A 9 10.98 -10.07 -7.26
C GLY A 9 12.32 -10.20 -6.53
N LEU A 10 12.75 -11.42 -6.17
CA LEU A 10 14.09 -11.65 -5.60
C LEU A 10 15.14 -11.72 -6.72
N GLY A 11 15.90 -10.63 -6.91
CA GLY A 11 17.01 -10.55 -7.87
C GLY A 11 16.63 -10.11 -9.28
N ALA A 12 15.38 -9.66 -9.50
CA ALA A 12 14.95 -9.01 -10.75
C ALA A 12 15.13 -7.50 -10.66
N ASP A 13 15.39 -6.86 -11.80
CA ASP A 13 15.52 -5.41 -11.88
C ASP A 13 14.15 -4.72 -11.75
N ASP A 14 14.14 -3.48 -11.23
CA ASP A 14 12.89 -2.73 -10.99
C ASP A 14 11.96 -2.64 -12.22
N PRO A 15 12.45 -2.40 -13.45
CA PRO A 15 11.59 -2.38 -14.64
C PRO A 15 10.91 -3.71 -14.92
N ASP A 16 11.56 -4.85 -14.66
CA ASP A 16 10.99 -6.17 -14.89
C ASP A 16 9.89 -6.48 -13.88
N VAL A 17 10.12 -6.13 -12.61
CA VAL A 17 9.11 -6.23 -11.55
C VAL A 17 7.90 -5.35 -11.89
N PHE A 18 8.13 -4.13 -12.36
CA PHE A 18 7.07 -3.21 -12.76
C PHE A 18 6.28 -3.74 -13.98
N ALA A 19 6.98 -4.23 -15.00
CA ALA A 19 6.37 -4.81 -16.19
C ALA A 19 5.53 -6.06 -15.85
N TYR A 20 6.03 -6.92 -14.97
CA TYR A 20 5.28 -8.07 -14.47
C TYR A 20 4.00 -7.65 -13.75
N ALA A 21 4.09 -6.68 -12.82
CA ALA A 21 2.93 -6.18 -12.12
C ALA A 21 1.86 -5.60 -13.07
N ARG A 22 2.28 -4.87 -14.11
CA ARG A 22 1.38 -4.38 -15.17
C ARG A 22 0.74 -5.51 -15.95
N LYS A 23 1.53 -6.48 -16.42
CA LYS A 23 1.06 -7.61 -17.21
C LYS A 23 0.01 -8.44 -16.46
N GLU A 24 0.22 -8.65 -15.17
CA GLU A 24 -0.66 -9.45 -14.32
C GLU A 24 -1.80 -8.63 -13.68
N ASP A 25 -1.94 -7.36 -14.07
CA ASP A 25 -2.91 -6.40 -13.55
C ASP A 25 -2.92 -6.27 -12.01
N ARG A 26 -1.72 -6.19 -11.40
CA ARG A 26 -1.54 -6.13 -9.95
C ARG A 26 -1.04 -4.77 -9.48
N VAL A 27 -1.63 -4.27 -8.41
CA VAL A 27 -1.11 -3.10 -7.68
C VAL A 27 0.24 -3.46 -7.07
N LEU A 28 1.25 -2.64 -7.34
CA LEU A 28 2.60 -2.85 -6.82
C LEU A 28 2.81 -2.03 -5.54
N MET A 29 3.41 -2.65 -4.53
CA MET A 29 3.83 -1.99 -3.30
C MET A 29 5.35 -2.09 -3.16
N THR A 30 6.03 -0.98 -2.87
CA THR A 30 7.51 -0.94 -2.86
C THR A 30 8.07 -0.02 -1.80
N PHE A 31 9.25 -0.38 -1.29
CA PHE A 31 10.10 0.49 -0.48
C PHE A 31 11.10 1.29 -1.34
N ASN A 32 11.39 0.84 -2.57
CA ASN A 32 12.22 1.57 -3.52
C ASN A 32 11.40 2.69 -4.20
N CYS A 33 11.03 3.70 -3.42
CA CYS A 33 10.03 4.68 -3.85
C CYS A 33 10.49 5.55 -5.02
N ARG A 34 11.80 5.81 -5.13
CA ARG A 34 12.34 6.72 -6.15
C ARG A 34 12.24 6.12 -7.53
N ASP A 35 12.75 4.90 -7.70
CA ASP A 35 12.92 4.30 -9.02
C ASP A 35 11.57 3.87 -9.59
N PHE A 36 10.70 3.29 -8.76
CA PHE A 36 9.34 2.93 -9.18
C PHE A 36 8.45 4.15 -9.47
N ARG A 37 8.70 5.30 -8.85
CA ARG A 37 7.99 6.53 -9.22
C ARG A 37 8.37 6.98 -10.63
N VAL A 38 9.65 6.92 -10.99
CA VAL A 38 10.11 7.23 -12.36
C VAL A 38 9.48 6.29 -13.37
N LEU A 39 9.39 4.98 -13.06
CA LEU A 39 8.74 4.00 -13.93
C LEU A 39 7.24 4.28 -14.10
N ALA A 40 6.54 4.58 -13.01
CA ALA A 40 5.12 4.89 -13.05
C ALA A 40 4.80 6.21 -13.79
N ASP A 41 5.63 7.23 -13.62
CA ASP A 41 5.49 8.51 -14.34
C ASP A 41 5.72 8.32 -15.86
N ALA A 42 6.59 7.40 -16.26
CA ALA A 42 6.83 7.06 -17.67
C ALA A 42 5.71 6.20 -18.30
N GLU A 43 4.99 5.43 -17.48
CA GLU A 43 3.99 4.44 -17.90
C GLU A 43 2.69 4.62 -17.11
N PRO A 44 1.90 5.68 -17.39
CA PRO A 44 0.74 6.05 -16.58
C PRO A 44 -0.39 5.01 -16.59
N ASP A 45 -0.40 4.10 -17.57
CA ASP A 45 -1.29 2.94 -17.60
C ASP A 45 -0.70 1.77 -16.79
N HIS A 46 -0.71 1.93 -15.47
CA HIS A 46 -0.32 0.91 -14.50
C HIS A 46 -1.46 0.59 -13.52
N PRO A 47 -1.54 -0.62 -12.95
CA PRO A 47 -2.67 -1.01 -12.07
C PRO A 47 -2.73 -0.23 -10.74
N GLY A 48 -1.61 0.38 -10.33
CA GLY A 48 -1.49 1.23 -9.16
C GLY A 48 -0.13 1.04 -8.48
N LEU A 49 0.37 2.09 -7.83
CA LEU A 49 1.65 2.05 -7.12
C LEU A 49 1.48 2.57 -5.69
N LEU A 50 1.84 1.75 -4.71
CA LEU A 50 1.83 2.06 -3.29
C LEU A 50 3.27 2.23 -2.79
N LEU A 51 3.62 3.46 -2.44
CA LEU A 51 4.95 3.83 -1.96
C LEU A 51 5.01 3.72 -0.45
N VAL A 52 5.97 2.95 0.08
CA VAL A 52 6.19 2.79 1.51
C VAL A 52 7.53 3.42 1.87
N TYR A 53 7.48 4.58 2.51
CA TYR A 53 8.68 5.21 3.06
C TYR A 53 9.04 4.60 4.41
N GLN A 54 10.33 4.48 4.69
CA GLN A 54 10.90 4.06 5.99
C GLN A 54 12.00 5.04 6.42
N ASN A 55 12.41 4.96 7.68
CA ASN A 55 13.57 5.69 8.23
C ASN A 55 13.50 7.23 8.19
N LYS A 56 12.29 7.81 8.25
CA LYS A 56 12.10 9.21 8.67
C LYS A 56 11.24 9.23 9.93
N ALA A 57 11.51 10.16 10.85
CA ALA A 57 10.89 10.22 12.19
C ALA A 57 9.35 10.19 12.21
N HIS A 58 8.69 10.50 11.08
CA HIS A 58 7.23 10.51 10.93
C HIS A 58 6.70 9.54 9.86
N SER A 59 7.56 8.70 9.27
CA SER A 59 7.18 7.79 8.18
C SER A 59 7.61 6.34 8.42
N ASP A 60 8.04 5.96 9.62
CA ASP A 60 8.37 4.55 9.87
C ASP A 60 7.09 3.71 10.00
N MET A 61 6.91 2.75 9.07
CA MET A 61 5.67 1.99 8.93
C MET A 61 5.90 0.54 9.34
N ARG A 62 5.33 0.15 10.48
CA ARG A 62 5.33 -1.26 10.94
C ARG A 62 4.39 -2.10 10.07
N THR A 63 4.60 -3.41 10.04
CA THR A 63 3.76 -4.36 9.29
C THR A 63 2.26 -4.22 9.59
N ALA A 64 1.89 -4.01 10.86
CA ALA A 64 0.49 -3.78 11.22
C ALA A 64 -0.08 -2.51 10.58
N GLY A 65 0.73 -1.44 10.50
CA GLY A 65 0.36 -0.20 9.81
C GLY A 65 0.17 -0.40 8.31
N ILE A 66 1.02 -1.21 7.66
CA ILE A 66 0.86 -1.59 6.24
C ILE A 66 -0.50 -2.24 6.01
N VAL A 67 -0.86 -3.23 6.83
CA VAL A 67 -2.14 -3.94 6.70
C VAL A 67 -3.32 -2.98 6.88
N SER A 68 -3.30 -2.13 7.92
CA SER A 68 -4.35 -1.13 8.14
C SER A 68 -4.46 -0.15 6.97
N ALA A 69 -3.33 0.34 6.46
CA ALA A 69 -3.30 1.31 5.37
C ALA A 69 -3.83 0.74 4.05
N VAL A 70 -3.50 -0.50 3.71
CA VAL A 70 -4.09 -1.17 2.53
C VAL A 70 -5.60 -1.28 2.68
N GLY A 71 -6.10 -1.64 3.87
CA GLY A 71 -7.54 -1.67 4.15
C GLY A 71 -8.21 -0.30 4.01
N ASN A 72 -7.53 0.75 4.47
CA ASN A 72 -8.01 2.12 4.37
C ASN A 72 -8.04 2.64 2.92
N ILE A 73 -7.05 2.29 2.10
CA ILE A 73 -7.07 2.56 0.65
C ILE A 73 -8.25 1.86 -0.01
N TRP A 74 -8.47 0.57 0.29
CA TRP A 74 -9.59 -0.19 -0.24
C TRP A 74 -10.95 0.47 0.06
N GLN A 75 -11.12 1.01 1.27
CA GLN A 75 -12.34 1.72 1.66
C GLN A 75 -12.46 3.11 1.00
N THR A 76 -11.34 3.79 0.80
CA THR A 76 -11.31 5.17 0.24
C THR A 76 -11.54 5.17 -1.27
N TYR A 77 -10.96 4.20 -1.99
CA TYR A 77 -10.97 4.14 -3.44
C TYR A 77 -11.85 2.98 -3.93
N ALA A 78 -13.16 3.17 -3.87
CA ALA A 78 -14.16 2.16 -4.24
C ALA A 78 -14.03 1.64 -5.69
N ASN A 79 -13.44 2.43 -6.58
CA ASN A 79 -13.22 2.08 -7.99
C ASN A 79 -11.80 1.55 -8.27
N GLY A 80 -11.01 1.27 -7.23
CA GLY A 80 -9.61 0.90 -7.36
C GLY A 80 -8.67 2.09 -7.55
N VAL A 81 -7.40 1.78 -7.82
CA VAL A 81 -6.27 2.75 -7.81
C VAL A 81 -5.48 2.76 -9.13
N ARG A 82 -6.12 2.40 -10.25
CA ARG A 82 -5.45 2.35 -11.56
C ARG A 82 -4.89 3.72 -11.93
N GLY A 83 -3.64 3.74 -12.38
CA GLY A 83 -2.87 4.94 -12.73
C GLY A 83 -2.51 5.83 -11.52
N MET A 84 -2.84 5.42 -10.29
CA MET A 84 -2.57 6.22 -9.10
C MET A 84 -1.25 5.83 -8.43
N ILE A 85 -0.50 6.85 -8.02
CA ILE A 85 0.69 6.71 -7.17
C ILE A 85 0.33 7.24 -5.80
N LEU A 86 0.21 6.35 -4.81
CA LEU A 86 -0.21 6.67 -3.45
C LEU A 86 0.93 6.43 -2.47
N THR A 87 1.09 7.35 -1.53
CA THR A 87 1.98 7.16 -0.38
C THR A 87 1.23 6.37 0.69
N LEU A 88 1.59 5.11 0.91
CA LEU A 88 0.88 4.21 1.83
C LEU A 88 0.91 4.71 3.28
N ASN A 89 1.99 5.39 3.66
CA ASN A 89 2.17 5.97 5.01
C ASN A 89 1.04 6.94 5.40
N ASP A 90 0.45 7.64 4.43
CA ASP A 90 -0.64 8.59 4.67
C ASP A 90 -1.94 7.88 5.06
N PHE A 91 -2.02 6.56 4.83
CA PHE A 91 -3.19 5.73 5.07
C PHE A 91 -3.15 4.95 6.38
N GLN A 92 -2.15 5.12 7.24
CA GLN A 92 -1.97 4.30 8.45
C GLN A 92 -2.94 4.56 9.62
N TRP A 93 -4.02 5.33 9.41
CA TRP A 93 -4.94 5.67 10.49
C TRP A 93 -5.68 4.44 11.04
N GLN A 94 -6.03 4.50 12.33
CA GLN A 94 -6.91 3.51 12.94
C GLN A 94 -8.35 4.00 12.82
N ASN A 95 -9.25 3.18 12.26
CA ASN A 95 -10.68 3.42 12.37
C ASN A 95 -11.08 3.20 13.83
N THR A 96 -11.08 4.26 14.64
CA THR A 96 -11.82 4.26 15.91
C THR A 96 -13.30 4.38 15.58
N SER A 97 -13.96 3.25 15.32
CA SER A 97 -15.43 3.22 15.29
C SER A 97 -15.95 3.78 16.62
N PRO A 98 -16.91 4.74 16.63
CA PRO A 98 -17.45 5.34 17.85
C PRO A 98 -18.04 4.33 18.86
N GLU A 99 -18.29 3.10 18.42
CA GLU A 99 -18.85 2.02 19.22
C GLU A 99 -17.90 1.51 20.32
N GLN A 100 -16.59 1.59 20.13
CA GLN A 100 -15.62 1.14 21.14
C GLN A 100 -15.41 2.13 22.29
N SER A 101 -15.89 3.38 22.15
CA SER A 101 -15.79 4.40 23.21
C SER A 101 -16.96 4.34 24.21
N ARG A 102 -17.97 3.49 23.97
CA ARG A 102 -19.17 3.37 24.82
C ARG A 102 -19.09 2.27 25.87
N ILE A 103 -18.03 1.45 25.88
CA ILE A 103 -17.84 0.39 26.87
C ILE A 103 -16.74 0.82 27.85
N SER A 104 -17.01 1.86 28.64
CA SER A 104 -16.27 2.12 29.87
C SER A 104 -17.28 1.99 31.02
N PRO A 105 -17.20 0.95 31.87
CA PRO A 105 -18.06 0.90 33.04
C PRO A 105 -17.65 2.04 33.98
N ALA A 106 -18.60 2.90 34.30
CA ALA A 106 -18.47 3.85 35.40
C ALA A 106 -18.14 3.06 36.66
N ARG A 107 -16.92 3.26 37.19
CA ARG A 107 -16.60 2.82 38.54
C ARG A 107 -17.31 3.78 39.49
N GLY A 108 -18.36 3.28 40.15
CA GLY A 108 -18.82 3.82 41.43
C GLY A 108 -17.89 3.40 42.56
#